data_AF-A0AAV2IW11-F1
#
_entry.id   AF-A0AAV2IW11-F1
#
_cell.length_a   1.000
_cell.length_b   1.000
_cell.length_c   1.000
_cell.angle_alpha   90.00
_cell.angle_beta   90.00
_cell.angle_gamma   90.00
#
_symmetry.space_group_name_H-M   'P 1'
#
loop_
_entity.id
_entity.type
_entity.pdbx_description
1 polymer ?
#
loop_
_entity_poly.entity_id
_entity_poly.type
_entity_poly.pdbx_seq_one_letter_code
_entity_poly.pdbx_strand_id
1 'polypeptide(L)'
;LEVLDPEQNSTFRDHYLDVDYDLSNVFFIATVNVLHTIPAPLLDRLEILNLSGYTEREKLEIAKRHLIDKQAESCGLDPEKVRFTDDGVLEIIRHYTREAGVRNLEREIGSCLRKIARKFVVSDLKDDFRAVIDAEKVRELLGTIRFRKQDIARKSEIGLVNGLAWTEVGGDVLQVEATLVKGKGNVRLTGKLGEVMQESAHAALTCVKTRA
;
A
#
# COMPACT_ATOMS: atom_id res chain seq x y z
N LEU A 1 -16.02 15.39 21.37
CA LEU A 1 -16.69 16.39 20.51
C LEU A 1 -16.30 17.79 20.95
N GLU A 2 -16.41 18.07 22.25
CA GLU A 2 -16.08 19.38 22.86
C GLU A 2 -14.69 19.92 22.49
N VAL A 3 -13.68 19.06 22.37
CA VAL A 3 -12.31 19.46 22.00
C VAL A 3 -12.18 20.01 20.58
N LEU A 4 -12.96 19.50 19.62
CA LEU A 4 -12.87 19.87 18.21
C LEU A 4 -13.88 20.96 17.82
N ASP A 5 -14.75 21.34 18.75
CA ASP A 5 -15.73 22.38 18.52
C ASP A 5 -15.11 23.76 18.81
N PRO A 6 -14.97 24.65 17.80
CA PRO A 6 -14.45 26.00 18.03
C PRO A 6 -15.24 26.79 19.08
N GLU A 7 -16.51 26.46 19.29
CA GLU A 7 -17.35 27.13 20.30
C GLU A 7 -17.07 26.65 21.73
N GLN A 8 -16.51 25.45 21.91
CA GLN A 8 -16.32 24.82 23.23
C GLN A 8 -14.84 24.63 23.61
N ASN A 9 -13.93 24.71 22.64
CA ASN A 9 -12.51 24.41 22.87
C ASN A 9 -11.77 25.45 23.74
N SER A 10 -12.31 26.65 23.93
CA SER A 10 -11.72 27.70 24.79
C SER A 10 -11.89 27.43 26.29
N THR A 11 -12.86 26.58 26.66
CA THR A 11 -13.17 26.19 28.04
C THR A 11 -13.24 24.68 28.15
N PHE A 12 -12.25 23.97 27.58
CA PHE A 12 -12.20 22.53 27.69
C PHE A 12 -11.90 22.12 29.13
N ARG A 13 -12.71 21.21 29.68
CA ARG A 13 -12.56 20.73 31.06
C ARG A 13 -12.17 19.26 31.08
N ASP A 14 -11.01 18.97 31.64
CA ASP A 14 -10.57 17.60 31.88
C ASP A 14 -11.03 17.11 33.27
N HIS A 15 -11.41 15.84 33.37
CA HIS A 15 -11.94 15.26 34.62
C HIS A 15 -10.90 15.15 35.76
N TYR A 16 -9.60 15.14 35.43
CA TYR A 16 -8.54 15.06 36.42
C TYR A 16 -8.14 16.45 36.91
N LEU A 17 -7.98 17.39 36.00
CA LEU A 17 -7.55 18.77 36.32
C LEU A 17 -8.69 19.62 36.88
N ASP A 18 -9.93 19.36 36.46
CA ASP A 18 -11.17 20.06 36.86
C ASP A 18 -11.11 21.59 36.76
N VAL A 19 -10.23 22.10 35.90
CA VAL A 19 -10.08 23.51 35.55
C VAL A 19 -10.28 23.69 34.05
N ASP A 20 -10.83 24.84 33.67
CA ASP A 20 -11.03 25.19 32.26
C ASP A 20 -9.67 25.48 31.60
N TYR A 21 -9.46 24.90 30.42
CA TYR A 21 -8.24 25.03 29.64
C TYR A 21 -8.57 25.47 28.20
N ASP A 22 -7.79 26.43 27.70
CA ASP A 22 -7.98 26.99 26.36
C ASP A 22 -7.19 26.20 25.30
N LEU A 23 -7.92 25.60 24.36
CA LEU A 23 -7.40 24.88 23.19
C LEU A 23 -7.68 25.61 21.87
N SER A 24 -8.20 26.84 21.87
CA SER A 24 -8.57 27.56 20.64
C SER A 24 -7.40 27.82 19.69
N ASN A 25 -6.17 27.91 20.23
CA ASN A 25 -4.96 28.12 19.43
C ASN A 25 -4.23 26.81 19.06
N VAL A 26 -4.85 25.65 19.29
CA VAL A 26 -4.27 24.35 18.96
C VAL A 26 -4.68 23.91 17.56
N PHE A 27 -3.70 23.61 16.72
CA PHE A 27 -3.95 23.05 15.39
C PHE A 27 -4.10 21.53 15.45
N PHE A 28 -5.31 21.03 15.19
CA PHE A 28 -5.61 19.60 15.23
C PHE A 28 -5.38 18.94 13.87
N ILE A 29 -4.65 17.82 13.86
CA ILE A 29 -4.49 16.95 12.69
C ILE A 29 -4.92 15.55 13.07
N ALA A 30 -5.90 15.01 12.36
CA ALA A 30 -6.34 13.62 12.50
C ALA A 30 -5.96 12.83 11.24
N THR A 31 -5.58 11.56 11.41
CA THR A 31 -5.29 10.65 10.30
C THR A 31 -6.23 9.45 10.35
N VAL A 32 -6.70 9.00 9.19
CA VAL A 32 -7.59 7.85 9.06
C VAL A 32 -7.32 7.11 7.75
N ASN A 33 -7.41 5.78 7.77
CA ASN A 33 -7.28 4.95 6.56
C ASN A 33 -8.62 4.76 5.84
N VAL A 34 -9.72 4.75 6.59
CA VAL A 34 -11.06 4.41 6.11
C VAL A 34 -12.08 5.40 6.68
N LEU A 35 -12.69 6.21 5.82
CA LEU A 35 -13.59 7.31 6.25
C LEU A 35 -14.91 6.83 6.86
N HIS A 36 -15.47 5.72 6.37
CA HIS A 36 -16.82 5.28 6.77
C HIS A 36 -16.91 4.76 8.21
N THR A 37 -15.78 4.56 8.89
CA THR A 37 -15.74 4.16 10.30
C THR A 37 -15.81 5.36 11.25
N ILE A 38 -15.63 6.59 10.74
CA ILE A 38 -15.67 7.80 11.57
C ILE A 38 -17.13 8.21 11.80
N PRO A 39 -17.53 8.52 13.06
CA PRO A 39 -18.82 9.11 13.36
C PRO A 39 -19.06 10.42 12.60
N ALA A 40 -20.25 10.56 11.99
CA ALA A 40 -20.65 11.77 11.25
C ALA A 40 -20.43 13.10 12.02
N PRO A 41 -20.71 13.20 13.34
CA PRO A 41 -20.47 14.45 14.08
C PRO A 41 -19.01 14.93 14.14
N LEU A 42 -18.05 14.02 13.94
CA LEU A 42 -16.63 14.38 13.85
C LEU A 42 -16.25 14.79 12.43
N LEU A 43 -16.81 14.11 11.42
CA LEU A 43 -16.57 14.42 10.01
C LEU A 43 -17.02 15.84 9.64
N ASP A 44 -18.17 16.28 10.17
CA ASP A 44 -18.71 17.61 9.90
C ASP A 44 -17.82 18.76 10.44
N ARG A 45 -16.87 18.44 11.33
CA ARG A 45 -15.97 19.40 11.99
C ARG A 45 -14.52 19.29 11.49
N LEU A 46 -14.26 18.45 10.49
CA LEU A 46 -12.92 18.21 9.95
C LEU A 46 -12.91 18.52 8.45
N GLU A 47 -11.84 19.16 7.98
CA GLU A 47 -11.56 19.23 6.56
C GLU A 47 -10.89 17.93 6.10
N ILE A 48 -11.47 17.27 5.09
CA ILE A 48 -11.00 15.97 4.61
C ILE A 48 -10.01 16.18 3.47
N LEU A 49 -8.74 15.88 3.73
CA LEU A 49 -7.68 15.85 2.72
C LEU A 49 -7.38 14.40 2.30
N ASN A 50 -7.71 14.07 1.04
CA ASN A 50 -7.49 12.73 0.51
C ASN A 50 -6.06 12.59 -0.04
N LEU A 51 -5.30 11.65 0.52
CA LEU A 51 -3.96 11.30 0.04
C LEU A 51 -4.03 10.03 -0.80
N SER A 52 -3.77 10.15 -2.10
CA SER A 52 -3.71 9.01 -3.00
C SER A 52 -2.41 8.22 -2.81
N GLY A 53 -2.42 6.96 -3.25
CA GLY A 53 -1.20 6.17 -3.37
C GLY A 53 -0.22 6.72 -4.39
N TYR A 54 0.98 6.14 -4.41
CA TYR A 54 2.06 6.53 -5.31
C TYR A 54 2.19 5.56 -6.49
N THR A 55 2.48 6.10 -7.66
CA THR A 55 2.90 5.35 -8.86
C THR A 55 4.30 4.74 -8.68
N GLU A 56 4.67 3.75 -9.50
CA GLU A 56 6.03 3.17 -9.46
C GLU A 56 7.13 4.23 -9.60
N ARG A 57 6.92 5.24 -10.46
CA ARG A 57 7.87 6.33 -10.70
C ARG A 57 7.99 7.26 -9.49
N GLU A 58 6.86 7.59 -8.85
CA GLU A 58 6.88 8.39 -7.63
C GLU A 58 7.56 7.65 -6.48
N LYS A 59 7.28 6.35 -6.31
CA LYS A 59 7.95 5.52 -5.30
C LYS A 59 9.45 5.43 -5.52
N LEU A 60 9.90 5.31 -6.77
CA LEU A 60 11.31 5.31 -7.13
C LEU A 60 11.98 6.61 -6.69
N GLU A 61 11.38 7.76 -6.99
CA GLU A 61 11.92 9.06 -6.60
C GLU A 61 11.89 9.28 -5.07
N ILE A 62 10.82 8.87 -4.39
CA ILE A 62 10.72 8.92 -2.93
C ILE A 62 11.82 8.06 -2.29
N ALA A 63 12.06 6.86 -2.82
CA ALA A 63 13.10 5.98 -2.33
C ALA A 63 14.49 6.60 -2.47
N LYS A 64 14.80 7.16 -3.65
CA LYS A 64 16.09 7.80 -3.95
C LYS A 64 16.36 9.05 -3.15
N ARG A 65 15.35 9.90 -2.94
CA ARG A 65 15.52 11.21 -2.29
C ARG A 65 15.44 11.16 -0.76
N HIS A 66 14.77 10.13 -0.22
CA HIS A 66 14.42 10.12 1.20
C HIS A 66 14.66 8.77 1.88
N LEU A 67 14.21 7.65 1.31
CA LEU A 67 14.21 6.38 2.04
C LEU A 67 15.60 5.75 2.15
N ILE A 68 16.39 5.79 1.08
CA ILE A 68 17.71 5.14 1.05
C ILE A 68 18.64 5.80 2.06
N ASP A 69 18.78 7.13 2.01
CA ASP A 69 19.67 7.87 2.90
C ASP A 69 19.25 7.70 4.37
N LYS A 70 17.95 7.89 4.65
CA LYS A 70 17.37 7.69 5.98
C LYS A 70 17.63 6.27 6.52
N GLN A 71 17.47 5.24 5.69
CA GLN A 71 17.71 3.86 6.11
C GLN A 71 19.20 3.53 6.22
N ALA A 72 20.07 4.15 5.42
CA ALA A 72 21.52 3.99 5.50
C ALA A 72 22.04 4.55 6.82
N GLU A 73 21.66 5.79 7.15
CA GLU A 73 21.98 6.43 8.44
C GLU A 73 21.48 5.61 9.63
N SER A 74 20.23 5.15 9.57
CA SER A 74 19.63 4.31 10.62
C SER A 74 20.35 2.96 10.80
N CYS A 75 21.01 2.46 9.77
CA CYS A 75 21.81 1.23 9.81
C CYS A 75 23.29 1.48 10.16
N GLY A 76 23.70 2.74 10.38
CA GLY A 76 25.08 3.11 10.62
C GLY A 76 25.99 2.98 9.40
N LEU A 77 25.43 3.06 8.20
CA LEU A 77 26.16 3.08 6.93
C LEU A 77 26.30 4.51 6.43
N ASP A 78 27.46 4.80 5.83
CA ASP A 78 27.70 6.05 5.13
C ASP A 78 26.87 6.09 3.83
N PRO A 79 25.93 7.05 3.65
CA PRO A 79 25.10 7.15 2.45
C PRO A 79 25.90 7.25 1.16
N GLU A 80 27.12 7.83 1.18
CA GLU A 80 27.95 7.94 -0.03
C GLU A 80 28.53 6.59 -0.48
N LYS A 81 28.66 5.64 0.46
CA LYS A 81 29.23 4.31 0.19
C LYS A 81 28.21 3.29 -0.28
N VAL A 82 26.91 3.61 -0.19
CA VAL A 82 25.84 2.68 -0.56
C VAL A 82 24.93 3.29 -1.59
N ARG A 83 24.88 2.68 -2.78
CA ARG A 83 24.09 3.17 -3.90
C ARG A 83 23.16 2.09 -4.41
N PHE A 84 21.86 2.34 -4.37
CA PHE A 84 20.91 1.55 -5.15
C PHE A 84 20.89 2.06 -6.59
N THR A 85 20.86 1.15 -7.56
CA THR A 85 20.51 1.51 -8.94
C THR A 85 19.00 1.61 -9.08
N ASP A 86 18.53 2.32 -10.10
CA ASP A 86 17.10 2.47 -10.37
C ASP A 86 16.43 1.10 -10.58
N ASP A 87 17.11 0.17 -11.25
CA ASP A 87 16.65 -1.21 -11.43
C ASP A 87 16.58 -1.98 -10.10
N GLY A 88 17.52 -1.76 -9.18
CA GLY A 88 17.48 -2.36 -7.85
C GLY A 88 16.25 -1.90 -7.06
N VAL A 89 15.95 -0.60 -7.08
CA VAL A 89 14.75 -0.08 -6.40
C VAL A 89 13.47 -0.57 -7.07
N LEU A 90 13.40 -0.57 -8.40
CA LEU A 90 12.25 -1.07 -9.15
C LEU A 90 12.01 -2.57 -8.91
N GLU A 91 13.07 -3.36 -8.73
CA GLU A 91 12.98 -4.77 -8.37
C GLU A 91 12.27 -4.94 -7.02
N ILE A 92 12.63 -4.14 -6.02
CA ILE A 92 11.97 -4.15 -4.70
C ILE A 92 10.50 -3.76 -4.84
N ILE A 93 10.22 -2.65 -5.54
CA ILE A 93 8.86 -2.13 -5.73
C ILE A 93 7.95 -3.19 -6.37
N ARG A 94 8.40 -3.85 -7.44
CA ARG A 94 7.56 -4.77 -8.23
C ARG A 94 7.43 -6.16 -7.63
N HIS A 95 8.48 -6.67 -7.01
CA HIS A 95 8.57 -8.09 -6.64
C HIS A 95 8.55 -8.36 -5.14
N TYR A 96 8.78 -7.34 -4.32
CA TYR A 96 8.89 -7.47 -2.86
C TYR A 96 7.92 -6.58 -2.08
N THR A 97 7.17 -5.69 -2.76
CA THR A 97 6.14 -4.85 -2.15
C THR A 97 4.81 -4.94 -2.90
N ARG A 98 3.69 -4.81 -2.18
CA ARG A 98 2.35 -4.66 -2.76
C ARG A 98 1.49 -3.80 -1.82
N GLU A 99 1.56 -2.49 -2.02
CA GLU A 99 0.89 -1.46 -1.21
C GLU A 99 0.72 -0.17 -2.02
N ALA A 100 -0.19 0.73 -1.62
CA ALA A 100 -0.27 2.08 -2.20
C ALA A 100 0.87 3.01 -1.71
N GLY A 101 1.27 2.86 -0.44
CA GLY A 101 2.31 3.68 0.19
C GLY A 101 3.73 3.18 -0.06
N VAL A 102 4.64 3.53 0.85
CA VAL A 102 6.08 3.17 0.80
C VAL A 102 6.59 2.50 2.07
N ARG A 103 5.71 2.02 2.95
CA ARG A 103 6.09 1.45 4.26
C ARG A 103 6.83 0.12 4.11
N ASN A 104 6.30 -0.79 3.30
CA ASN A 104 6.99 -2.04 2.97
C ASN A 104 8.22 -1.76 2.12
N LEU A 105 8.18 -0.78 1.22
CA LEU A 105 9.36 -0.36 0.44
C LEU A 105 10.51 0.07 1.35
N GLU A 106 10.26 0.95 2.33
CA GLU A 106 11.24 1.37 3.33
C GLU A 106 11.78 0.17 4.13
N ARG A 107 10.90 -0.76 4.52
CA ARG A 107 11.29 -1.96 5.28
C ARG A 107 12.20 -2.91 4.50
N GLU A 108 11.92 -3.14 3.21
CA GLU A 108 12.73 -4.01 2.37
C GLU A 108 14.08 -3.34 2.02
N ILE A 109 14.10 -2.02 1.76
CA ILE A 109 15.35 -1.24 1.62
C ILE A 109 16.21 -1.37 2.88
N GLY A 110 15.63 -1.14 4.07
CA GLY A 110 16.34 -1.31 5.34
C GLY A 110 16.82 -2.74 5.58
N SER A 111 16.10 -3.74 5.06
CA SER A 111 16.52 -5.15 5.15
C SER A 111 17.73 -5.45 4.26
N CYS A 112 17.79 -4.89 3.05
CA CYS A 112 18.97 -4.93 2.20
C CYS A 112 20.16 -4.28 2.89
N LEU A 113 19.98 -3.06 3.42
CA LEU A 113 21.02 -2.29 4.07
C LEU A 113 21.56 -2.97 5.33
N ARG A 114 20.70 -3.55 6.19
CA ARG A 114 21.17 -4.34 7.35
C ARG A 114 22.02 -5.55 6.95
N LYS A 115 21.67 -6.24 5.85
CA LYS A 115 22.46 -7.38 5.35
C LYS A 115 23.81 -6.93 4.81
N ILE A 116 23.86 -5.76 4.17
CA ILE A 116 25.10 -5.14 3.69
C ILE A 116 25.96 -4.67 4.86
N ALA A 117 25.38 -4.00 5.86
CA ALA A 117 26.07 -3.61 7.09
C ALA A 117 26.70 -4.82 7.78
N ARG A 118 25.96 -5.94 7.89
CA ARG A 118 26.53 -7.19 8.43
C ARG A 118 27.72 -7.69 7.62
N LYS A 119 27.64 -7.67 6.27
CA LYS A 119 28.76 -8.06 5.41
C LYS A 119 29.97 -7.12 5.60
N PHE A 120 29.73 -5.82 5.75
CA PHE A 120 30.76 -4.82 6.01
C PHE A 120 31.49 -5.06 7.35
N VAL A 121 30.75 -5.32 8.43
CA VAL A 121 31.37 -5.59 9.75
C VAL A 121 32.21 -6.87 9.74
N VAL A 122 31.79 -7.88 8.98
CA VAL A 122 32.52 -9.16 8.88
C VAL A 122 33.73 -9.08 7.94
N SER A 123 33.76 -8.13 6.99
CA SER A 123 34.88 -7.97 6.07
C SER A 123 36.03 -7.17 6.69
N ASP A 124 37.27 -7.60 6.48
CA ASP A 124 38.48 -6.88 6.91
C ASP A 124 38.80 -5.63 6.06
N LEU A 125 38.03 -5.37 5.00
CA LEU A 125 38.22 -4.27 4.03
C LEU A 125 37.39 -3.04 4.40
N LYS A 126 37.72 -2.40 5.53
CA LYS A 126 36.94 -1.28 6.08
C LYS A 126 37.01 0.02 5.25
N ASP A 127 38.10 0.27 4.52
CA ASP A 127 38.33 1.56 3.87
C ASP A 127 37.79 1.67 2.43
N ASP A 128 37.72 0.56 1.68
CA ASP A 128 37.28 0.55 0.26
C ASP A 128 35.85 0.04 0.02
N PHE A 129 35.07 -0.12 1.09
CA PHE A 129 33.73 -0.70 0.94
C PHE A 129 32.77 0.26 0.22
N ARG A 130 32.44 -0.06 -1.03
CA ARG A 130 31.34 0.53 -1.79
C ARG A 130 30.36 -0.56 -2.19
N ALA A 131 29.09 -0.39 -1.81
CA ALA A 131 28.03 -1.33 -2.14
C ALA A 131 27.10 -0.74 -3.20
N VAL A 132 27.17 -1.29 -4.41
CA VAL A 132 26.17 -1.03 -5.45
C VAL A 132 25.12 -2.13 -5.39
N ILE A 133 23.85 -1.74 -5.28
CA ILE A 133 22.73 -2.66 -5.12
C ILE A 133 21.87 -2.57 -6.38
N ASP A 134 22.08 -3.50 -7.28
CA ASP A 134 21.29 -3.71 -8.48
C ASP A 134 20.19 -4.77 -8.26
N ALA A 135 19.40 -5.06 -9.31
CA ALA A 135 18.31 -6.01 -9.23
C ALA A 135 18.77 -7.43 -8.84
N GLU A 136 19.94 -7.88 -9.32
CA GLU A 136 20.49 -9.19 -8.96
C GLU A 136 20.89 -9.23 -7.49
N LYS A 137 21.54 -8.16 -7.01
CA LYS A 137 21.93 -8.02 -5.61
C LYS A 137 20.72 -7.97 -4.69
N VAL A 138 19.64 -7.30 -5.10
CA VAL A 138 18.36 -7.32 -4.38
C VAL A 138 17.84 -8.74 -4.23
N ARG A 139 17.87 -9.56 -5.29
CA ARG A 139 17.44 -10.97 -5.23
C ARG A 139 18.34 -11.81 -4.33
N GLU A 140 19.66 -11.60 -4.37
CA GLU A 140 20.60 -12.26 -3.44
C GLU A 140 20.29 -11.89 -1.99
N LEU A 141 20.03 -10.61 -1.73
CA LEU A 141 19.80 -10.10 -0.39
C LEU A 141 18.42 -10.44 0.15
N LEU A 142 17.34 -10.28 -0.61
CA LEU A 142 15.96 -10.50 -0.14
C LEU A 142 15.47 -11.93 -0.36
N GLY A 143 16.17 -12.71 -1.21
CA GLY A 143 15.81 -14.09 -1.53
C GLY A 143 14.76 -14.18 -2.63
N THR A 144 13.91 -15.20 -2.56
CA THR A 144 12.91 -15.50 -3.59
C THR A 144 11.90 -14.36 -3.77
N ILE A 145 11.46 -14.16 -5.01
CA ILE A 145 10.41 -13.19 -5.36
C ILE A 145 9.12 -13.54 -4.61
N ARG A 146 8.56 -12.56 -3.89
CA ARG A 146 7.34 -12.73 -3.10
C ARG A 146 6.08 -12.47 -3.93
N PHE A 147 6.12 -11.42 -4.73
CA PHE A 147 5.02 -11.02 -5.60
C PHE A 147 5.45 -11.21 -7.04
N ARG A 148 4.81 -12.15 -7.73
CA ARG A 148 4.93 -12.20 -9.18
C ARG A 148 3.96 -11.19 -9.76
N LYS A 149 4.38 -10.54 -10.84
CA LYS A 149 3.43 -9.84 -11.70
C LYS A 149 2.37 -10.86 -12.07
N GLN A 150 1.11 -10.62 -11.72
CA GLN A 150 0.03 -11.46 -12.21
C GLN A 150 0.11 -11.38 -13.73
N ASP A 151 0.29 -12.53 -14.36
CA ASP A 151 0.15 -12.66 -15.80
C ASP A 151 -1.33 -12.46 -16.11
N ILE A 152 -1.75 -11.19 -16.14
CA ILE A 152 -3.01 -10.81 -16.75
C ILE A 152 -2.95 -11.41 -18.15
N ALA A 153 -3.89 -12.28 -18.47
CA ALA A 153 -3.92 -12.97 -19.74
C ALA A 153 -3.78 -11.93 -20.87
N ARG A 154 -2.60 -11.91 -21.50
CA ARG A 154 -2.28 -10.91 -22.55
C ARG A 154 -3.06 -11.18 -23.84
N LYS A 155 -3.65 -12.37 -23.93
CA LYS A 155 -4.47 -12.81 -25.05
C LYS A 155 -5.92 -12.88 -24.58
N SER A 156 -6.84 -12.45 -25.45
CA SER A 156 -8.26 -12.60 -25.20
C SER A 156 -8.62 -14.08 -25.10
N GLU A 157 -9.16 -14.49 -23.96
CA GLU A 157 -9.65 -15.83 -23.71
C GLU A 157 -11.17 -15.79 -23.55
N ILE A 158 -11.87 -16.78 -24.10
CA ILE A 158 -13.34 -16.85 -24.01
C ILE A 158 -13.72 -17.20 -22.58
N GLY A 159 -14.59 -16.38 -21.97
CA GLY A 159 -15.03 -16.58 -20.60
C GLY A 159 -14.12 -15.93 -19.54
N LEU A 160 -13.09 -15.18 -19.94
CA LEU A 160 -12.22 -14.43 -19.03
C LEU A 160 -12.35 -12.93 -19.29
N VAL A 161 -12.56 -12.14 -18.24
CA VAL A 161 -12.55 -10.67 -18.31
C VAL A 161 -11.69 -10.06 -17.21
N ASN A 162 -11.02 -8.96 -17.52
CA ASN A 162 -10.25 -8.19 -16.54
C ASN A 162 -11.13 -7.05 -16.00
N GLY A 163 -11.41 -7.07 -14.71
CA GLY A 163 -12.11 -6.02 -13.98
C GLY A 163 -11.15 -5.16 -13.17
N LEU A 164 -11.49 -3.87 -13.02
CA LEU A 164 -10.80 -2.99 -12.07
C LEU A 164 -11.56 -3.04 -10.74
N ALA A 165 -10.84 -3.31 -9.66
CA ALA A 165 -11.38 -3.32 -8.31
C ALA A 165 -10.74 -2.22 -7.48
N TRP A 166 -11.56 -1.56 -6.66
CA TRP A 166 -11.06 -0.70 -5.60
C TRP A 166 -10.88 -1.53 -4.33
N THR A 167 -9.64 -1.62 -3.83
CA THR A 167 -9.32 -2.30 -2.58
C THR A 167 -8.86 -1.27 -1.54
N GLU A 168 -8.80 -1.68 -0.28
CA GLU A 168 -8.29 -0.84 0.81
C GLU A 168 -6.84 -0.40 0.61
N VAL A 169 -6.07 -1.12 -0.22
CA VAL A 169 -4.67 -0.80 -0.56
C VAL A 169 -4.53 -0.12 -1.92
N GLY A 170 -5.64 0.33 -2.53
CA GLY A 170 -5.69 1.02 -3.82
C GLY A 170 -6.38 0.21 -4.92
N GLY A 171 -6.27 0.67 -6.16
CA GLY A 171 -6.81 -0.03 -7.33
C GLY A 171 -6.04 -1.30 -7.64
N ASP A 172 -6.74 -2.41 -7.87
CA ASP A 172 -6.18 -3.68 -8.34
C ASP A 172 -6.93 -4.19 -9.58
N VAL A 173 -6.27 -5.05 -10.37
CA VAL A 173 -6.89 -5.72 -11.52
C VAL A 173 -7.28 -7.14 -11.09
N LEU A 174 -8.56 -7.46 -11.19
CA LEU A 174 -9.08 -8.79 -10.89
C LEU A 174 -9.51 -9.49 -12.18
N GLN A 175 -9.24 -10.79 -12.25
CA GLN A 175 -9.73 -11.64 -13.32
C GLN A 175 -11.03 -12.30 -12.90
N VAL A 176 -12.09 -12.12 -13.70
CA VAL A 176 -13.38 -12.77 -13.52
C VAL A 176 -13.54 -13.82 -14.62
N GLU A 177 -13.78 -15.05 -14.20
CA GLU A 177 -13.88 -16.22 -15.07
C GLU A 177 -15.31 -16.78 -15.08
N ALA A 178 -15.76 -17.20 -16.24
CA ALA A 178 -17.03 -17.88 -16.47
C ALA A 178 -16.81 -19.07 -17.40
N THR A 179 -17.12 -20.27 -16.90
CA THR A 179 -16.97 -21.53 -17.64
C THR A 179 -18.33 -22.20 -17.81
N LEU A 180 -18.59 -22.67 -19.04
CA LEU A 180 -19.79 -23.43 -19.37
C LEU A 180 -19.55 -24.92 -19.13
N VAL A 181 -20.47 -25.55 -18.39
CA VAL A 181 -20.48 -27.00 -18.15
C VAL A 181 -21.83 -27.58 -18.54
N LYS A 182 -21.84 -28.83 -19.06
CA LYS A 182 -23.08 -29.53 -19.38
C LYS A 182 -23.86 -29.82 -18.09
N GLY A 183 -25.12 -29.40 -18.00
CA GLY A 183 -25.92 -29.57 -16.79
C GLY A 183 -27.31 -28.95 -16.89
N LYS A 184 -27.99 -28.81 -15.74
CA LYS A 184 -29.39 -28.34 -15.65
C LYS A 184 -29.58 -26.82 -15.83
N GLY A 185 -28.56 -26.08 -16.24
CA GLY A 185 -28.64 -24.62 -16.47
C GLY A 185 -28.51 -23.74 -15.22
N ASN A 186 -28.08 -24.30 -14.09
CA ASN A 186 -27.82 -23.53 -12.86
C ASN A 186 -26.45 -22.84 -12.91
N VAL A 187 -26.38 -21.60 -12.42
CA VAL A 187 -25.11 -20.88 -12.23
C VAL A 187 -24.59 -21.14 -10.82
N ARG A 188 -23.30 -21.46 -10.71
CA ARG A 188 -22.59 -21.57 -9.43
C ARG A 188 -21.57 -20.45 -9.33
N LEU A 189 -21.71 -19.63 -8.29
CA LEU A 189 -20.79 -18.53 -8.01
C LEU A 189 -19.75 -18.98 -6.98
N THR A 190 -18.50 -18.59 -7.18
CA THR A 190 -17.36 -18.91 -6.31
C THR A 190 -16.58 -17.64 -5.97
N GLY A 191 -15.68 -17.70 -4.97
CA GLY A 191 -14.85 -16.54 -4.59
C GLY A 191 -15.30 -15.75 -3.35
N LYS A 192 -16.07 -16.38 -2.44
CA LYS A 192 -16.56 -15.75 -1.19
C LYS A 192 -17.31 -14.42 -1.44
N LEU A 193 -18.20 -14.43 -2.42
CA LEU A 193 -19.00 -13.27 -2.79
C LEU A 193 -20.05 -12.97 -1.71
N GLY A 194 -20.11 -11.72 -1.27
CA GLY A 194 -21.19 -11.23 -0.41
C GLY A 194 -22.53 -11.15 -1.15
N GLU A 195 -23.61 -10.89 -0.41
CA GLU A 195 -24.99 -10.91 -0.94
C GLU A 195 -25.17 -9.94 -2.13
N VAL A 196 -24.61 -8.74 -2.05
CA VAL A 196 -24.68 -7.71 -3.11
C VAL A 196 -24.05 -8.20 -4.43
N MET A 197 -22.95 -8.94 -4.34
CA MET A 197 -22.27 -9.50 -5.52
C MET A 197 -23.05 -10.68 -6.11
N GLN A 198 -23.70 -11.48 -5.25
CA GLN A 198 -24.57 -12.56 -5.70
C GLN A 198 -25.77 -12.00 -6.47
N GLU A 199 -26.43 -10.96 -5.95
CA GLU A 199 -27.53 -10.29 -6.63
C GLU A 199 -27.11 -9.72 -8.00
N SER A 200 -25.98 -9.01 -8.02
CA SER A 200 -25.42 -8.44 -9.26
C SER A 200 -25.16 -9.51 -10.34
N ALA A 201 -24.64 -10.68 -9.93
CA ALA A 201 -24.40 -11.78 -10.85
C ALA A 201 -25.71 -12.38 -11.42
N HIS A 202 -26.77 -12.48 -10.62
CA HIS A 202 -28.09 -12.93 -11.09
C HIS A 202 -28.74 -11.91 -12.03
N ALA A 203 -28.56 -10.61 -11.77
CA ALA A 203 -29.02 -9.54 -12.64
C ALA A 203 -28.32 -9.60 -14.01
N ALA A 204 -26.99 -9.78 -14.02
CA ALA A 204 -26.22 -9.98 -15.25
C ALA A 204 -26.71 -11.21 -16.04
N LEU A 205 -26.94 -12.34 -15.37
CA LEU A 205 -27.48 -13.54 -16.02
C LEU A 205 -28.86 -13.29 -16.65
N THR A 206 -29.74 -12.58 -15.94
CA THR A 206 -31.07 -12.21 -16.44
C THR A 206 -30.96 -11.33 -17.69
N CYS A 207 -30.08 -10.33 -17.66
CA CYS A 207 -29.82 -9.46 -18.80
C CYS A 207 -29.37 -10.24 -20.04
N VAL A 208 -28.47 -11.21 -19.87
CA VAL A 208 -28.04 -12.09 -20.96
C VAL A 208 -29.21 -12.93 -21.48
N LYS A 209 -30.02 -13.54 -20.60
CA LYS A 209 -31.18 -14.34 -21.03
C LYS A 209 -32.25 -13.56 -21.79
N THR A 210 -32.41 -12.27 -21.52
CA THR A 210 -33.40 -11.43 -22.21
C THR A 210 -32.93 -10.95 -23.58
N ARG A 211 -31.60 -10.87 -23.80
CA ARG A 211 -31.01 -10.26 -25.01
C ARG A 211 -30.28 -11.25 -25.93
N ALA A 212 -30.01 -12.46 -25.46
CA ALA A 212 -29.43 -13.55 -26.24
C ALA A 212 -30.52 -14.35 -26.96
#